data_AF-A0A3N5LYE6-F1
#
_entry.id   AF-A0A3N5LYE6-F1
#
_cell.length_a   1.000
_cell.length_b   1.000
_cell.length_c   1.000
_cell.angle_alpha   90.00
_cell.angle_beta   90.00
_cell.angle_gamma   90.00
#
_symmetry.space_group_name_H-M   'P 1'
#
loop_
_entity.id
_entity.type
_entity.pdbx_description
1 polymer ?
#
loop_
_entity_poly.entity_id
_entity_poly.type
_entity_poly.pdbx_seq_one_letter_code
_entity_poly.pdbx_strand_id
1 'polypeptide(L)'
;MSERPQVRVPVEGEAATEPAWPEDEGPYVLLLDVSSTLEYETLRRWVEEHRPGGQPAVIIPIPASRRITRQRLDPRLGARLAENDDPLLVPLRVVWLPEEERGVRRVRVRDIFIPGDPRDPNRLRQQWIKARSPNRMRIMMGEPARKSAVDKRWRDPGGHGPADGTPLEEYVSLQAWLALERAERGLRGSRYKVPKF
;
A
#
# COMPACT_ATOMS: atom_id res chain seq x y z
N MET A 1 -25.27 -41.40 23.20
CA MET A 1 -25.57 -40.14 22.49
C MET A 1 -24.49 -39.14 22.87
N SER A 2 -23.45 -38.99 22.05
CA SER A 2 -22.40 -37.98 22.24
C SER A 2 -22.29 -37.18 20.95
N GLU A 3 -22.84 -35.97 20.97
CA GLU A 3 -22.63 -34.99 19.90
C GLU A 3 -21.16 -34.58 19.89
N ARG A 4 -20.48 -34.86 18.79
CA ARG A 4 -19.16 -34.31 18.51
C ARG A 4 -19.33 -32.81 18.26
N PRO A 5 -18.55 -31.92 18.89
CA PRO A 5 -18.56 -30.51 18.54
C PRO A 5 -18.05 -30.39 17.11
N GLN A 6 -18.92 -29.91 16.21
CA GLN A 6 -18.52 -29.58 14.84
C GLN A 6 -17.54 -28.41 14.92
N VAL A 7 -16.26 -28.71 14.76
CA VAL A 7 -15.24 -27.72 14.48
C VAL A 7 -15.61 -27.11 13.13
N ARG A 8 -16.11 -25.86 13.14
CA ARG A 8 -16.29 -25.07 11.92
C ARG A 8 -14.92 -24.95 11.25
N VAL A 9 -14.76 -25.65 10.14
CA VAL A 9 -13.66 -25.42 9.21
C VAL A 9 -13.85 -23.99 8.66
N PRO A 10 -12.86 -23.09 8.74
CA PRO A 10 -12.97 -21.77 8.12
C PRO A 10 -13.16 -21.97 6.62
N VAL A 11 -14.20 -21.34 6.07
CA VAL A 11 -14.53 -21.40 4.65
C VAL A 11 -13.42 -20.68 3.88
N GLU A 12 -12.68 -21.41 3.05
CA GLU A 12 -11.75 -20.87 2.08
C GLU A 12 -12.49 -19.91 1.14
N GLY A 13 -12.08 -18.64 1.13
CA GLY A 13 -12.70 -17.61 0.28
C GLY A 13 -12.93 -16.25 0.95
N GLU A 14 -12.32 -15.96 2.10
CA GLU A 14 -12.39 -14.61 2.66
C GLU A 14 -11.60 -13.66 1.77
N ALA A 15 -12.33 -12.95 0.90
CA ALA A 15 -11.81 -11.89 0.08
C ALA A 15 -11.09 -10.92 1.01
N ALA A 16 -9.76 -10.97 1.07
CA ALA A 16 -9.02 -10.12 2.01
C ALA A 16 -9.51 -8.66 1.87
N THR A 17 -10.13 -8.21 2.96
CA THR A 17 -10.93 -7.00 3.06
C THR A 17 -10.07 -5.78 2.71
N GLU A 18 -10.70 -4.73 2.18
CA GLU A 18 -10.04 -3.42 2.10
C GLU A 18 -9.40 -3.06 3.45
N PRO A 19 -8.29 -2.32 3.47
CA PRO A 19 -7.64 -1.99 4.74
C PRO A 19 -8.63 -1.24 5.62
N ALA A 20 -8.64 -1.56 6.91
CA ALA A 20 -9.34 -0.74 7.88
C ALA A 20 -8.61 0.61 8.05
N TRP A 21 -9.36 1.65 8.40
CA TRP A 21 -8.74 2.92 8.83
C TRP A 21 -7.88 2.67 10.09
N PRO A 22 -6.72 3.33 10.27
CA PRO A 22 -5.89 3.15 11.46
C PRO A 22 -6.67 3.46 12.75
N GLU A 23 -6.46 2.66 13.79
CA GLU A 23 -7.10 2.84 15.11
C GLU A 23 -6.52 4.05 15.87
N ASP A 24 -5.26 4.39 15.61
CA ASP A 24 -4.57 5.52 16.21
C ASP A 24 -5.17 6.86 15.74
N GLU A 25 -5.42 7.78 16.68
CA GLU A 25 -6.01 9.09 16.38
C GLU A 25 -5.06 10.02 15.59
N GLY A 26 -5.65 10.87 14.76
CA GLY A 26 -4.97 11.87 13.93
C GLY A 26 -4.39 13.05 14.72
N PRO A 27 -3.85 14.08 14.04
CA PRO A 27 -3.93 14.35 12.59
C PRO A 27 -3.31 13.26 11.72
N TYR A 28 -3.83 13.06 10.50
CA TYR A 28 -3.32 12.07 9.56
C TYR A 28 -2.57 12.72 8.40
N VAL A 29 -1.47 12.10 7.98
CA VAL A 29 -0.80 12.38 6.71
C VAL A 29 -0.77 11.09 5.89
N LEU A 30 -1.59 11.05 4.85
CA LEU A 30 -1.78 9.90 3.98
C LEU A 30 -0.74 9.99 2.85
N LEU A 31 0.24 9.09 2.87
CA LEU A 31 1.35 9.04 1.92
C LEU A 31 1.00 8.10 0.77
N LEU A 32 0.62 8.66 -0.38
CA LEU A 32 0.12 7.87 -1.50
C LEU A 32 1.24 7.49 -2.47
N ASP A 33 1.57 6.21 -2.53
CA ASP A 33 2.47 5.64 -3.54
C ASP A 33 1.67 5.33 -4.82
N VAL A 34 1.71 6.28 -5.76
CA VAL A 34 0.86 6.28 -6.96
C VAL A 34 1.68 6.46 -8.23
N SER A 35 1.49 5.57 -9.21
CA SER A 35 2.14 5.62 -10.52
C SER A 35 1.24 6.17 -11.63
N SER A 36 -0.03 6.47 -11.31
CA SER A 36 -1.03 6.95 -12.27
C SER A 36 -2.12 7.82 -11.62
N THR A 37 -2.82 8.60 -12.45
CA THR A 37 -4.04 9.34 -12.06
C THR A 37 -5.13 8.41 -11.52
N LEU A 38 -5.26 7.20 -12.08
CA LEU A 38 -6.28 6.26 -11.63
C LEU A 38 -6.00 5.77 -10.21
N GLU A 39 -4.74 5.44 -9.92
CA GLU A 39 -4.34 5.03 -8.56
C GLU A 39 -4.58 6.17 -7.57
N TYR A 40 -4.21 7.39 -7.94
CA TYR A 40 -4.45 8.57 -7.13
C TYR A 40 -5.94 8.80 -6.83
N GLU A 41 -6.81 8.78 -7.85
CA GLU A 41 -8.26 8.96 -7.66
C GLU A 41 -8.88 7.83 -6.82
N THR A 42 -8.40 6.61 -7.00
CA THR A 42 -8.88 5.43 -6.26
C THR A 42 -8.54 5.56 -4.77
N LEU A 43 -7.29 5.89 -4.44
CA LEU A 43 -6.87 6.08 -3.04
C LEU A 43 -7.52 7.32 -2.42
N ARG A 44 -7.61 8.42 -3.16
CA ARG A 44 -8.27 9.64 -2.69
C ARG A 44 -9.72 9.36 -2.31
N ARG A 45 -10.48 8.66 -3.16
CA ARG A 45 -11.87 8.29 -2.88
C ARG A 45 -11.97 7.42 -1.62
N TRP A 46 -11.12 6.41 -1.50
CA TRP A 46 -11.10 5.56 -0.32
C TRP A 46 -10.85 6.36 0.97
N VAL A 47 -9.92 7.33 0.94
CA VAL A 47 -9.68 8.25 2.06
C VAL A 47 -10.92 9.09 2.37
N GLU A 48 -11.59 9.63 1.36
CA GLU A 48 -12.80 10.44 1.53
C GLU A 48 -13.96 9.64 2.14
N GLU A 49 -14.10 8.36 1.78
CA GLU A 49 -15.16 7.46 2.25
C GLU A 49 -14.92 6.89 3.65
N HIS A 50 -13.67 6.62 4.03
CA HIS A 50 -13.34 5.89 5.26
C HIS A 50 -12.78 6.77 6.39
N ARG A 51 -12.43 8.03 6.12
CA ARG A 51 -11.89 8.90 7.17
C ARG A 51 -12.90 9.11 8.31
N PRO A 52 -12.48 9.00 9.58
CA PRO A 52 -13.35 9.33 10.71
C PRO A 52 -13.66 10.83 10.69
N GLY A 53 -14.92 11.17 10.92
CA GLY A 53 -15.36 12.56 11.02
C GLY A 53 -14.61 13.30 12.14
N GLY A 54 -14.27 14.57 11.89
CA GLY A 54 -13.72 15.46 12.92
C GLY A 54 -12.21 15.45 13.09
N GLN A 55 -11.46 14.57 12.40
CA GLN A 55 -10.00 14.55 12.46
C GLN A 55 -9.38 15.07 11.15
N PRO A 56 -8.38 15.97 11.20
CA PRO A 56 -7.75 16.50 10.01
C PRO A 56 -6.90 15.43 9.30
N ALA A 57 -7.03 15.36 7.97
CA ALA A 57 -6.33 14.41 7.12
C ALA A 57 -5.76 15.13 5.89
N VAL A 58 -4.45 15.01 5.66
CA VAL A 58 -3.76 15.60 4.52
C VAL A 58 -3.26 14.49 3.61
N ILE A 59 -3.53 14.59 2.31
CA ILE A 59 -3.09 13.62 1.30
C ILE A 59 -1.84 14.17 0.60
N ILE A 60 -0.76 13.41 0.60
CA ILE A 60 0.51 13.78 -0.04
C ILE A 60 0.99 12.61 -0.92
N PRO A 61 1.05 12.78 -2.26
CA PRO A 61 1.67 11.80 -3.14
C PRO A 61 3.17 11.69 -2.87
N ILE A 62 3.68 10.46 -2.82
CA ILE A 62 5.11 10.16 -2.81
C ILE A 62 5.49 9.50 -4.14
N PRO A 63 6.76 9.61 -4.59
CA PRO A 63 7.19 9.01 -5.84
C PRO A 63 6.89 7.51 -5.85
N ALA A 64 6.50 6.99 -7.00
CA ALA A 64 6.07 5.61 -7.09
C ALA A 64 7.24 4.64 -6.87
N SER A 65 7.21 3.80 -5.83
CA SER A 65 8.37 2.93 -5.51
C SER A 65 8.62 1.87 -6.58
N ARG A 66 7.58 1.49 -7.34
CA ARG A 66 7.62 0.43 -8.37
C ARG A 66 8.14 0.91 -9.72
N ARG A 67 8.30 2.23 -9.89
CA ARG A 67 8.90 2.80 -11.09
C ARG A 67 10.15 3.58 -10.71
N ILE A 68 11.25 3.29 -11.39
CA ILE A 68 12.43 4.18 -11.37
C ILE A 68 12.06 5.43 -12.19
N THR A 69 11.27 6.31 -11.59
CA THR A 69 10.97 7.64 -12.15
C THR A 69 11.79 8.68 -11.39
N ARG A 70 12.29 9.69 -12.10
CA ARG A 70 12.94 10.87 -11.48
C ARG A 70 11.91 11.83 -10.89
N GLN A 71 10.80 11.33 -10.35
CA GLN A 71 9.81 12.20 -9.73
C GLN A 71 10.41 12.81 -8.47
N ARG A 72 10.43 14.14 -8.43
CA ARG A 72 10.81 14.88 -7.24
C ARG A 72 9.73 14.68 -6.19
N LEU A 73 10.15 14.52 -4.94
CA LEU A 73 9.27 14.49 -3.80
C LEU A 73 8.46 15.79 -3.71
N ASP A 74 7.18 15.69 -3.34
CA ASP A 74 6.31 16.86 -3.19
C ASP A 74 6.84 17.77 -2.05
N PRO A 75 7.19 19.04 -2.32
CA PRO A 75 7.66 19.97 -1.28
C PRO A 75 6.67 20.15 -0.13
N ARG A 76 5.39 19.88 -0.35
CA ARG A 76 4.36 19.89 0.71
C ARG A 76 4.65 18.88 1.81
N LEU A 77 5.35 17.78 1.52
CA LEU A 77 5.73 16.82 2.55
C LEU A 77 6.68 17.45 3.57
N GLY A 78 7.75 18.10 3.10
CA GLY A 78 8.68 18.80 3.98
C GLY A 78 7.99 19.91 4.78
N ALA A 79 7.15 20.72 4.12
CA ALA A 79 6.39 21.77 4.79
C ALA A 79 5.47 21.21 5.90
N ARG A 80 4.74 20.13 5.61
CA ARG A 80 3.84 19.49 6.56
C ARG A 80 4.58 18.85 7.73
N LEU A 81 5.73 18.24 7.48
CA LEU A 81 6.57 17.63 8.52
C LEU A 81 7.25 18.69 9.41
N ALA A 82 7.43 19.92 8.93
CA ALA A 82 7.98 21.02 9.71
C ALA A 82 7.00 21.64 10.72
N GLU A 83 5.69 21.35 10.61
CA GLU A 83 4.69 21.78 11.59
C GLU A 83 4.97 21.16 12.97
N ASN A 84 4.65 21.89 14.04
CA ASN A 84 4.92 21.47 15.43
C ASN A 84 3.82 20.57 15.99
N ASP A 85 3.54 19.48 15.29
CA ASP A 85 2.60 18.43 15.67
C ASP A 85 3.17 17.02 15.42
N ASP A 86 2.42 15.98 15.80
CA ASP A 86 2.80 14.58 15.65
C ASP A 86 1.75 13.76 14.88
N PRO A 87 1.62 13.99 13.55
CA PRO A 87 0.66 13.27 12.74
C PRO A 87 1.00 11.78 12.64
N LEU A 88 -0.05 10.99 12.48
CA LEU A 88 0.08 9.61 12.06
C LEU A 88 0.33 9.58 10.54
N LEU A 89 1.51 9.10 10.16
CA LEU A 89 1.91 8.89 8.77
C LEU A 89 1.34 7.54 8.31
N VAL A 90 0.50 7.56 7.28
CA VAL A 90 -0.24 6.39 6.81
C VAL A 90 0.11 6.11 5.34
N PRO A 91 0.99 5.14 5.06
CA PRO A 91 1.33 4.74 3.70
C PRO A 91 0.17 4.02 3.01
N LEU A 92 -0.19 4.44 1.79
CA LEU A 92 -1.24 3.82 0.98
C LEU A 92 -0.76 3.53 -0.44
N ARG A 93 -1.20 2.40 -1.00
CA ARG A 93 -0.86 1.96 -2.36
C ARG A 93 -2.01 1.18 -3.00
N VAL A 94 -2.12 1.25 -4.33
CA VAL A 94 -2.90 0.30 -5.11
C VAL A 94 -2.03 -0.88 -5.54
N VAL A 95 -2.48 -2.10 -5.23
CA VAL A 95 -1.85 -3.35 -5.64
C VAL A 95 -2.68 -4.00 -6.73
N TRP A 96 -2.01 -4.36 -7.83
CA TRP A 96 -2.59 -5.09 -8.95
C TRP A 96 -2.32 -6.59 -8.80
N LEU A 97 -3.38 -7.38 -8.72
CA LEU A 97 -3.32 -8.82 -8.54
C LEU A 97 -3.40 -9.57 -9.89
N PRO A 98 -2.75 -10.74 -9.99
CA PRO A 98 -3.00 -11.67 -11.09
C PRO A 98 -4.45 -12.16 -11.07
N GLU A 99 -4.92 -12.68 -12.20
CA GLU A 99 -6.28 -13.23 -12.31
C GLU A 99 -6.40 -14.50 -11.44
N GLU A 100 -7.46 -14.60 -10.63
CA GLU A 100 -7.79 -15.83 -9.90
C GLU A 100 -8.32 -16.85 -10.90
N GLU A 101 -7.45 -17.74 -11.39
CA GLU A 101 -7.91 -18.93 -12.10
C GLU A 101 -8.57 -19.88 -11.09
N ARG A 102 -9.89 -20.00 -11.21
CA ARG A 102 -10.70 -21.04 -10.55
C ARG A 102 -10.12 -22.44 -10.86
N GLY A 103 -9.21 -22.91 -10.02
CA GLY A 103 -8.85 -24.32 -9.82
C GLY A 103 -8.25 -25.11 -10.99
N VAL A 104 -8.19 -24.58 -12.22
CA VAL A 104 -7.62 -25.29 -13.37
C VAL A 104 -6.67 -24.38 -14.11
N ARG A 105 -5.38 -24.71 -14.01
CA ARG A 105 -4.29 -24.12 -14.80
C ARG A 105 -4.68 -24.08 -16.28
N ARG A 106 -4.90 -22.89 -16.81
CA ARG A 106 -4.64 -22.62 -18.21
C ARG A 106 -3.91 -21.30 -18.29
N VAL A 107 -2.60 -21.35 -18.07
CA VAL A 107 -1.68 -20.32 -18.55
C VAL A 107 -2.03 -20.07 -20.01
N ARG A 108 -2.82 -19.02 -20.28
CA ARG A 108 -3.16 -18.66 -21.64
C ARG A 108 -1.86 -18.16 -22.22
N VAL A 109 -1.51 -18.62 -23.41
CA VAL A 109 -0.30 -18.19 -24.13
C VAL A 109 -0.23 -16.65 -24.22
N ARG A 110 -1.38 -15.96 -24.13
CA ARG A 110 -1.51 -14.50 -24.03
C ARG A 110 -0.88 -13.86 -22.77
N ASP A 111 -0.75 -14.58 -21.66
CA ASP A 111 -0.10 -14.07 -20.43
C ASP A 111 1.43 -14.07 -20.53
N ILE A 112 1.98 -14.83 -21.48
CA ILE A 112 3.42 -14.88 -21.79
C ILE A 112 3.82 -13.71 -22.73
N PHE A 113 2.85 -13.14 -23.46
CA PHE A 113 3.06 -12.03 -24.39
C PHE A 113 2.72 -10.65 -23.79
N ILE A 114 2.67 -10.52 -22.46
CA ILE A 114 2.35 -9.23 -21.83
C ILE A 114 3.66 -8.44 -21.58
N PRO A 115 3.97 -7.40 -22.37
CA PRO A 115 5.10 -6.53 -22.06
C PRO A 115 4.82 -5.68 -20.81
N GLY A 116 5.78 -5.65 -19.88
CA GLY A 116 5.77 -4.81 -18.67
C GLY A 116 5.54 -5.56 -17.36
N ASP A 117 5.90 -4.94 -16.23
CA ASP A 117 5.74 -5.53 -14.90
C ASP A 117 4.23 -5.75 -14.58
N PRO A 118 3.77 -7.00 -14.33
CA PRO A 118 2.39 -7.28 -13.91
C PRO A 118 1.97 -6.54 -12.63
N ARG A 119 2.93 -6.11 -11.81
CA ARG A 119 2.72 -5.37 -10.54
C ARG A 119 2.54 -3.87 -10.75
N ASP A 120 2.86 -3.37 -11.93
CA ASP A 120 2.68 -1.98 -12.31
C ASP A 120 2.23 -1.87 -13.78
N PRO A 121 0.98 -2.29 -14.08
CA PRO A 121 0.44 -2.18 -15.42
C PRO A 121 0.44 -0.74 -15.91
N ASN A 122 0.68 -0.54 -17.20
CA ASN A 122 0.62 0.77 -17.82
C ASN A 122 -0.80 1.39 -17.75
N ARG A 123 -0.93 2.70 -17.97
CA ARG A 123 -2.18 3.45 -17.75
C ARG A 123 -3.40 2.88 -18.50
N LEU A 124 -3.22 2.49 -19.76
CA LEU A 124 -4.29 1.89 -20.57
C LEU A 124 -4.75 0.55 -20.00
N ARG A 125 -3.80 -0.28 -19.54
CA ARG A 125 -4.10 -1.57 -18.93
C ARG A 125 -4.75 -1.41 -17.56
N GLN A 126 -4.36 -0.41 -16.77
CA GLN A 126 -5.03 -0.10 -15.50
C GLN A 126 -6.53 0.20 -15.70
N GLN A 127 -6.86 1.05 -16.69
CA GLN A 127 -8.25 1.35 -17.04
C GLN A 127 -9.01 0.10 -17.52
N TRP A 128 -8.38 -0.74 -18.35
CA TRP A 128 -8.97 -1.98 -18.81
C TRP A 128 -9.22 -2.98 -17.68
N ILE A 129 -8.26 -3.15 -16.76
CA ILE A 129 -8.40 -4.02 -15.59
C ILE A 129 -9.50 -3.51 -14.68
N LYS A 130 -9.58 -2.20 -14.40
CA LYS A 130 -10.67 -1.62 -13.61
C LYS A 130 -12.04 -1.88 -14.26
N ALA A 131 -12.13 -1.76 -15.59
CA ALA A 131 -13.39 -1.96 -16.31
C ALA A 131 -13.81 -3.43 -16.43
N ARG A 132 -12.87 -4.36 -16.61
CA ARG A 132 -13.18 -5.79 -16.85
C ARG A 132 -12.97 -6.73 -15.67
N SER A 133 -12.17 -6.33 -14.70
CA SER A 133 -11.76 -7.18 -13.59
C SER A 133 -11.45 -6.34 -12.34
N PRO A 134 -12.42 -5.59 -11.79
CA PRO A 134 -12.20 -4.71 -10.65
C PRO A 134 -11.62 -5.45 -9.43
N ASN A 135 -11.93 -6.74 -9.26
CA ASN A 135 -11.39 -7.61 -8.20
C ASN A 135 -9.85 -7.74 -8.22
N ARG A 136 -9.20 -7.37 -9.34
CA ARG A 136 -7.73 -7.38 -9.47
C ARG A 136 -7.07 -6.11 -8.95
N MET A 137 -7.84 -5.08 -8.64
CA MET A 137 -7.36 -3.83 -8.06
C MET A 137 -7.66 -3.86 -6.56
N ARG A 138 -6.64 -3.66 -5.72
CA ARG A 138 -6.82 -3.60 -4.27
C ARG A 138 -6.11 -2.42 -3.67
N ILE A 139 -6.71 -1.83 -2.64
CA ILE A 139 -6.07 -0.82 -1.80
C ILE A 139 -5.31 -1.54 -0.70
N MET A 140 -4.14 -1.03 -0.35
CA MET A 140 -3.27 -1.55 0.69
C MET A 140 -2.78 -0.41 1.55
N MET A 141 -2.72 -0.66 2.85
CA MET A 141 -2.11 0.21 3.85
C MET A 141 -0.83 -0.42 4.36
N GLY A 142 0.26 0.35 4.37
CA GLY A 142 1.49 -0.01 5.07
C GLY A 142 1.33 0.27 6.56
N GLU A 143 2.16 -0.35 7.38
CA GLU A 143 2.17 -0.09 8.82
C GLU A 143 2.29 1.43 9.10
N PRO A 144 1.29 2.07 9.74
CA PRO A 144 1.33 3.48 10.04
C PRO A 144 2.36 3.78 11.14
N ALA A 145 2.89 5.01 11.14
CA ALA A 145 3.86 5.43 12.14
C ALA A 145 3.69 6.89 12.51
N ARG A 146 3.84 7.21 13.80
CA ARG A 146 3.90 8.61 14.26
C ARG A 146 5.13 9.31 13.69
N LYS A 147 4.97 10.58 13.32
CA LYS A 147 6.09 11.44 12.89
C LYS A 147 7.22 11.42 13.93
N SER A 148 6.91 11.53 15.22
CA SER A 148 7.87 11.50 16.32
C SER A 148 8.71 10.21 16.35
N ALA A 149 8.09 9.06 16.10
CA ALA A 149 8.77 7.77 16.03
C ALA A 149 9.69 7.66 14.80
N VAL A 150 9.26 8.19 13.66
CA VAL A 150 10.08 8.23 12.43
C VAL A 150 11.25 9.20 12.60
N ASP A 151 11.00 10.39 13.14
CA ASP A 151 11.99 11.43 13.40
C ASP A 151 13.05 10.97 14.41
N LYS A 152 12.66 10.23 15.45
CA LYS A 152 13.60 9.59 16.38
C LYS A 152 14.56 8.63 15.67
N ARG A 153 14.04 7.79 14.76
CA ARG A 153 14.87 6.86 13.96
C ARG A 153 15.74 7.59 12.93
N TRP A 154 15.23 8.68 12.35
CA TRP A 154 15.99 9.51 11.42
C TRP A 154 17.20 10.15 12.11
N ARG A 155 17.07 10.61 13.36
CA ARG A 155 18.20 11.19 14.12
C ARG A 155 19.17 10.16 14.69
N ASP A 156 18.90 8.87 14.56
CA ASP A 156 19.81 7.83 15.05
C ASP A 156 21.13 7.87 14.26
N PRO A 157 22.30 8.06 14.93
CA PRO A 157 23.59 8.13 14.26
C PRO A 157 23.95 6.90 13.43
N GLY A 158 23.33 5.74 13.71
CA GLY A 158 23.56 4.50 12.97
C GLY A 158 22.64 4.29 11.76
N GLY A 159 21.73 5.23 11.47
CA GLY A 159 20.72 5.10 10.41
C GLY A 159 20.92 6.02 9.22
N HIS A 160 20.03 5.88 8.22
CA HIS A 160 19.91 6.79 7.07
C HIS A 160 19.31 8.14 7.46
N GLY A 161 20.09 8.90 8.20
CA GLY A 161 19.68 10.12 8.88
C GLY A 161 20.30 11.41 8.31
N PRO A 162 20.32 12.49 9.12
CA PRO A 162 21.04 13.72 8.79
C PRO A 162 22.54 13.48 8.53
N ALA A 163 23.14 12.48 9.18
CA ALA A 163 24.55 12.12 9.02
C ALA A 163 24.88 11.69 7.57
N ASP A 164 23.92 11.06 6.89
CA ASP A 164 24.03 10.65 5.49
C ASP A 164 23.58 11.77 4.51
N GLY A 165 23.24 12.96 5.04
CA GLY A 165 22.73 14.09 4.24
C GLY A 165 21.30 13.91 3.73
N THR A 166 20.55 12.92 4.24
CA THR A 166 19.19 12.62 3.79
C THR A 166 18.16 13.51 4.51
N PRO A 167 17.37 14.34 3.79
CA PRO A 167 16.28 15.13 4.37
C PRO A 167 15.20 14.25 5.02
N LEU A 168 14.50 14.79 6.02
CA LEU A 168 13.47 14.04 6.76
C LEU A 168 12.35 13.55 5.84
N GLU A 169 11.90 14.36 4.89
CA GLU A 169 10.86 14.03 3.93
C GLU A 169 11.25 12.86 3.01
N GLU A 170 12.52 12.77 2.61
CA GLU A 170 13.05 11.67 1.80
C GLU A 170 13.11 10.39 2.63
N TYR A 171 13.56 10.49 3.88
CA TYR A 171 13.53 9.37 4.82
C TYR A 171 12.10 8.88 5.09
N VAL A 172 11.13 9.77 5.27
CA VAL A 172 9.71 9.44 5.43
C VAL A 172 9.17 8.71 4.21
N SER A 173 9.50 9.17 2.99
CA SER A 173 9.12 8.49 1.76
C SER A 173 9.70 7.07 1.69
N LEU A 174 10.98 6.90 2.05
CA LEU A 174 11.63 5.59 2.09
C LEU A 174 10.98 4.66 3.13
N GLN A 175 10.69 5.15 4.34
CA GLN A 175 10.01 4.36 5.37
C GLN A 175 8.60 3.95 4.92
N ALA A 176 7.86 4.85 4.26
CA ALA A 176 6.55 4.53 3.69
C ALA A 176 6.64 3.42 2.64
N TRP A 177 7.63 3.48 1.73
CA TRP A 177 7.86 2.41 0.76
C TRP A 177 8.18 1.08 1.44
N LEU A 178 9.08 1.07 2.43
CA LEU A 178 9.43 -0.15 3.16
C LEU A 178 8.21 -0.75 3.88
N ALA A 179 7.36 0.08 4.48
CA ALA A 179 6.13 -0.35 5.13
C ALA A 179 5.15 -0.98 4.12
N LEU A 180 4.97 -0.35 2.95
CA LEU A 180 4.15 -0.89 1.86
C LEU A 180 4.69 -2.21 1.31
N GLU A 181 6.01 -2.29 1.13
CA GLU A 181 6.68 -3.51 0.67
C GLU A 181 6.57 -4.67 1.68
N ARG A 182 6.53 -4.39 3.00
CA ARG A 182 6.26 -5.40 4.02
C ARG A 182 4.81 -5.87 3.97
N ALA A 183 3.86 -4.93 3.88
CA ALA A 183 2.43 -5.25 3.75
C ALA A 183 2.15 -6.08 2.49
N GLU A 184 2.78 -5.73 1.36
CA GLU A 184 2.62 -6.44 0.09
C GLU A 184 3.20 -7.86 0.15
N ARG A 185 4.33 -8.05 0.84
CA ARG A 185 4.88 -9.39 1.10
C ARG A 185 3.94 -10.24 1.95
N GLY A 186 3.28 -9.67 2.96
CA GLY A 186 2.27 -10.39 3.75
C GLY A 186 1.07 -10.85 2.91
N LEU A 187 0.57 -9.98 2.02
CA LEU A 187 -0.53 -10.31 1.11
C LEU A 187 -0.16 -11.40 0.09
N ARG A 188 1.10 -11.47 -0.33
CA ARG A 188 1.58 -12.46 -1.32
C ARG A 188 2.06 -13.76 -0.69
N GLY A 189 2.74 -13.70 0.46
CA GLY A 189 3.28 -14.87 1.16
C GLY A 189 2.19 -15.80 1.70
N SER A 190 1.03 -15.26 2.08
CA SER A 190 -0.16 -16.04 2.45
C SER A 190 -0.78 -16.80 1.26
N ARG A 191 -0.58 -16.34 0.02
CA ARG A 191 -1.11 -16.97 -1.21
C ARG A 191 -0.11 -17.80 -2.00
N TYR A 192 1.13 -17.91 -1.52
CA TYR A 192 2.18 -18.72 -2.14
C TYR A 192 2.70 -19.78 -1.16
N LYS A 193 1.78 -20.59 -0.60
CA LYS A 193 2.18 -21.84 0.05
C LYS A 193 2.63 -22.79 -1.06
N VAL A 194 3.95 -22.93 -1.19
CA VAL A 194 4.60 -23.85 -2.14
C VAL A 194 4.06 -25.27 -1.86
N PRO A 195 3.62 -26.03 -2.87
CA PRO A 195 3.28 -27.43 -2.68
C PRO A 195 4.50 -28.11 -2.06
N LYS A 196 4.34 -28.64 -0.86
CA LYS A 196 5.27 -29.64 -0.36
C LYS A 196 4.99 -30.90 -1.18
N PHE A 197 5.89 -31.23 -2.09
CA PHE A 197 5.97 -32.56 -2.67
C PHE A 197 6.45 -33.54 -1.61
#